data_AF-A0A1G7P2F2-F1
#
_entry.id   AF-A0A1G7P2F2-F1
#
_cell.length_a   1.000
_cell.length_b   1.000
_cell.length_c   1.000
_cell.angle_alpha   90.00
_cell.angle_beta   90.00
_cell.angle_gamma   90.00
#
_symmetry.space_group_name_H-M   'P 1'
#
loop_
_entity.id
_entity.type
_entity.pdbx_description
1 polymer ?
#
loop_
_entity_poly.entity_id
_entity_poly.type
_entity_poly.pdbx_seq_one_letter_code
_entity_poly.pdbx_strand_id
1 'polypeptide(L)'
;MTIDKEYPATHSMDTAWYVADEDGNVATVNYNENGPVPCGTEETVIDSIVLGSCDEEPTRPSVSLTDDQIDELMENRHSPEAEKDWSYNCIVQIDTAKESEFLELSKNEGFKIEKCLSKERGLYMIDALGCLQDKDFVHKLLVRLHLSKDAPNALQEMLNRNIIVWVYSLKDMFVESVWDDDKETFEKHFDNLPYFVFSQHFDSNVLSERLNIPKNPVKLSQLPESLRRVTPVLPIKFSEKDKFQIAEWTLCNFADAEIEEIDGCEYALTSLTDGSKAYVLTNLDAKNFINYCPEKEIFKCDECRGFCYTGASFQRMGNPTVAQIISPLGNIDNAIREDIGEIALHSIWLPFLPKVPYRKMEEGTFFPEDVERKVSRKQLEEYYLKSYRYLEDKIDCFKPRVLILDELSEEVMSKKYGISNGRMTICGVEYPVFKRSEIESRRAEIEALALLPYRGKKIPHIITVEEMKKLKGE
;
A
#
# COMPACT_ATOMS: atom_id res chain seq x y z
N MET A 1 -20.91 12.91 21.04
CA MET A 1 -20.20 11.62 21.16
C MET A 1 -19.12 11.87 22.19
N THR A 2 -19.24 11.31 23.39
CA THR A 2 -18.23 11.45 24.44
C THR A 2 -17.09 10.51 24.08
N ILE A 3 -15.96 11.08 23.63
CA ILE A 3 -14.74 10.35 23.30
C ILE A 3 -14.06 10.00 24.63
N ASP A 4 -14.13 8.75 25.06
CA ASP A 4 -13.24 8.23 26.11
C ASP A 4 -11.82 8.23 25.51
N LYS A 5 -11.10 9.34 25.72
CA LYS A 5 -9.70 9.53 25.40
C LYS A 5 -8.83 8.84 26.46
N GLU A 6 -8.76 7.51 26.41
CA GLU A 6 -7.62 6.76 26.95
C GLU A 6 -7.38 5.53 26.06
N TYR A 7 -6.61 5.71 24.98
CA TYR A 7 -5.92 4.61 24.31
C TYR A 7 -4.42 4.76 24.57
N PRO A 8 -3.85 4.05 25.57
CA PRO A 8 -2.41 4.09 25.86
C PRO A 8 -1.56 3.29 24.85
N ALA A 9 -2.06 3.05 23.64
CA ALA A 9 -1.46 2.10 22.69
C ALA A 9 -1.63 2.48 21.21
N THR A 10 -1.81 3.76 20.87
CA THR A 10 -1.87 4.22 19.46
C THR A 10 -0.49 4.56 18.88
N HIS A 11 0.60 4.29 19.60
CA HIS A 11 1.95 4.75 19.27
C HIS A 11 2.75 3.80 18.35
N SER A 12 2.11 2.89 17.62
CA SER A 12 2.82 1.82 16.88
C SER A 12 2.33 1.56 15.46
N MET A 13 1.43 2.38 14.91
CA MET A 13 0.87 2.15 13.55
C MET A 13 0.87 3.41 12.66
N ASP A 14 1.68 4.42 13.00
CA ASP A 14 1.90 5.59 12.13
C ASP A 14 2.56 5.10 10.85
N THR A 15 1.80 5.16 9.77
CA THR A 15 2.14 4.60 8.46
C THR A 15 2.33 5.75 7.49
N ALA A 16 3.15 5.53 6.47
CA ALA A 16 3.52 6.52 5.49
C ALA A 16 3.56 5.94 4.09
N TRP A 17 3.35 6.81 3.12
CA TRP A 17 3.41 6.49 1.69
C TRP A 17 4.01 7.65 0.88
N TYR A 18 4.42 7.34 -0.36
CA TYR A 18 5.00 8.30 -1.28
C TYR A 18 3.97 8.98 -2.19
N VAL A 19 4.20 10.25 -2.46
CA VAL A 19 3.48 11.03 -3.48
C VAL A 19 4.42 11.99 -4.18
N ALA A 20 4.16 12.29 -5.44
CA ALA A 20 4.95 13.27 -6.19
C ALA A 20 4.08 14.42 -6.70
N ASP A 21 4.69 15.59 -6.84
CA ASP A 21 4.07 16.77 -7.46
C ASP A 21 4.39 16.88 -8.96
N GLU A 22 3.84 17.88 -9.64
CA GLU A 22 4.02 18.05 -11.09
C GLU A 22 5.48 18.39 -11.49
N ASP A 23 6.27 18.94 -10.56
CA ASP A 23 7.70 19.23 -10.72
C ASP A 23 8.57 17.99 -10.41
N GLY A 24 7.91 16.85 -10.14
CA GLY A 24 8.53 15.58 -9.77
C GLY A 24 9.18 15.58 -8.40
N ASN A 25 8.87 16.52 -7.52
CA ASN A 25 9.31 16.48 -6.12
C ASN A 25 8.52 15.40 -5.38
N VAL A 26 9.20 14.59 -4.58
CA VAL A 26 8.60 13.53 -3.77
C VAL A 26 8.31 14.06 -2.38
N ALA A 27 7.13 13.72 -1.87
CA ALA A 27 6.75 13.87 -0.48
C ALA A 27 6.49 12.52 0.16
N THR A 28 6.65 12.47 1.48
CA THR A 28 6.06 11.43 2.34
C THR A 28 4.80 11.99 2.99
N VAL A 29 3.77 11.16 3.12
CA VAL A 29 2.54 11.50 3.85
C VAL A 29 2.40 10.56 5.02
N ASN A 30 2.46 11.08 6.25
CA ASN A 30 2.26 10.31 7.48
C ASN A 30 0.76 10.25 7.84
N TYR A 31 0.27 9.13 8.37
CA TYR A 31 -1.11 8.98 8.81
C TYR A 31 -1.31 7.89 9.88
N ASN A 32 -2.35 8.08 10.70
CA ASN A 32 -2.69 7.20 11.82
C ASN A 32 -4.06 6.52 11.59
N GLU A 33 -4.18 5.85 10.44
CA GLU A 33 -5.24 4.90 10.03
C GLU A 33 -6.59 5.44 9.50
N ASN A 34 -6.99 6.70 9.74
CA ASN A 34 -8.38 7.12 9.44
C ASN A 34 -8.65 7.95 8.18
N GLY A 35 -7.66 8.65 7.64
CA GLY A 35 -7.86 9.46 6.44
C GLY A 35 -7.51 8.71 5.14
N PRO A 36 -7.63 9.39 3.99
CA PRO A 36 -7.56 8.77 2.68
C PRO A 36 -6.18 8.22 2.33
N VAL A 37 -6.09 6.90 2.16
CA VAL A 37 -4.85 6.21 1.72
C VAL A 37 -5.02 5.72 0.29
N PRO A 38 -4.12 6.07 -0.66
CA PRO A 38 -4.19 5.56 -2.02
C PRO A 38 -4.26 4.03 -2.08
N CYS A 39 -5.16 3.50 -2.90
CA CYS A 39 -5.33 2.05 -2.99
C CYS A 39 -4.05 1.36 -3.51
N GLY A 40 -3.48 0.47 -2.70
CA GLY A 40 -2.35 -0.37 -3.08
C GLY A 40 -0.97 0.26 -2.88
N THR A 41 -0.84 1.39 -2.20
CA THR A 41 0.47 1.83 -1.71
C THR A 41 0.99 0.90 -0.62
N GLU A 42 2.31 0.74 -0.56
CA GLU A 42 2.94 0.11 0.60
C GLU A 42 2.86 1.08 1.78
N GLU A 43 2.43 0.56 2.93
CA GLU A 43 2.25 1.31 4.17
C GLU A 43 3.38 0.88 5.12
N THR A 44 4.28 1.81 5.45
CA THR A 44 5.39 1.56 6.38
C THR A 44 5.68 2.81 7.20
N VAL A 45 6.40 2.70 8.30
CA VAL A 45 6.75 3.87 9.13
C VAL A 45 7.63 4.85 8.34
N ILE A 46 7.51 6.16 8.63
CA ILE A 46 8.24 7.21 7.91
C ILE A 46 9.76 6.99 7.92
N ASP A 47 10.31 6.48 9.02
CA ASP A 47 11.74 6.17 9.17
C ASP A 47 12.23 5.14 8.15
N SER A 48 11.41 4.13 7.89
CA SER A 48 11.70 3.07 6.92
C SER A 48 11.48 3.57 5.49
N ILE A 49 10.44 4.37 5.26
CA ILE A 49 10.06 4.75 3.91
C ILE A 49 11.11 5.64 3.26
N VAL A 50 11.72 6.60 3.97
CA VAL A 50 12.63 7.63 3.40
C VAL A 50 13.86 7.08 2.69
N LEU A 51 14.21 5.81 2.91
CA LEU A 51 15.29 5.11 2.22
C LEU A 51 14.81 4.06 1.21
N GLY A 52 13.50 3.80 1.11
CA GLY A 52 12.87 2.85 0.18
C GLY A 52 12.43 1.53 0.81
N SER A 53 12.15 1.50 2.12
CA SER A 53 11.77 0.34 2.96
C SER A 53 12.95 -0.56 3.37
N CYS A 54 12.99 -0.93 4.67
CA CYS A 54 14.06 -1.65 5.35
C CYS A 54 13.61 -2.99 5.98
N ASP A 55 12.58 -3.64 5.44
CA ASP A 55 12.13 -4.93 5.96
C ASP A 55 12.61 -6.12 5.11
N GLU A 56 13.38 -6.98 5.79
CA GLU A 56 13.73 -8.40 5.60
C GLU A 56 14.18 -8.95 4.24
N GLU A 57 14.03 -8.22 3.13
CA GLU A 57 14.53 -8.65 1.83
C GLU A 57 15.65 -7.74 1.29
N PRO A 58 16.90 -8.24 1.17
CA PRO A 58 18.05 -7.49 0.65
C PRO A 58 17.92 -7.09 -0.85
N THR A 59 16.74 -7.28 -1.45
CA THR A 59 16.40 -7.10 -2.85
C THR A 59 15.45 -5.93 -3.10
N ARG A 60 14.87 -5.32 -2.06
CA ARG A 60 13.98 -4.16 -2.25
C ARG A 60 14.78 -2.94 -2.71
N PRO A 61 14.40 -2.33 -3.84
CA PRO A 61 15.23 -1.32 -4.47
C PRO A 61 15.13 -0.01 -3.67
N SER A 62 16.28 0.63 -3.50
CA SER A 62 16.42 1.74 -2.55
C SER A 62 16.35 3.11 -3.25
N VAL A 63 15.87 4.14 -2.56
CA VAL A 63 15.91 5.52 -3.10
C VAL A 63 17.37 5.96 -3.28
N SER A 64 17.68 6.46 -4.48
CA SER A 64 19.00 6.94 -4.86
C SER A 64 19.19 8.40 -4.44
N LEU A 65 19.61 8.61 -3.20
CA LEU A 65 19.85 9.94 -2.63
C LEU A 65 21.22 10.50 -3.06
N THR A 66 21.29 11.82 -3.19
CA THR A 66 22.55 12.56 -3.35
C THR A 66 23.24 12.77 -2.01
N ASP A 67 24.54 13.09 -2.01
CA ASP A 67 25.28 13.34 -0.77
C ASP A 67 24.67 14.47 0.08
N ASP A 68 24.19 15.55 -0.56
CA ASP A 68 23.50 16.65 0.12
C ASP A 68 22.20 16.18 0.81
N GLN A 69 21.46 15.27 0.19
CA GLN A 69 20.23 14.68 0.75
C GLN A 69 20.53 13.70 1.88
N ILE A 70 21.64 12.96 1.79
CA ILE A 70 22.10 12.07 2.86
C ILE A 70 22.50 12.91 4.08
N ASP A 71 23.19 14.03 3.89
CA ASP A 71 23.54 14.96 4.97
C ASP A 71 22.29 15.57 5.63
N GLU A 72 21.23 15.80 4.86
CA GLU A 72 19.93 16.25 5.39
C GLU A 72 19.22 15.21 6.27
N LEU A 73 19.53 13.92 6.12
CA LEU A 73 18.96 12.81 6.92
C LEU A 73 19.78 12.46 8.16
N MET A 74 21.06 12.83 8.22
CA MET A 74 21.95 12.46 9.31
C MET A 74 21.99 13.51 10.43
N GLU A 75 22.19 13.04 11.65
CA GLU A 75 22.56 13.87 12.79
C GLU A 75 24.07 14.18 12.82
N ASN A 76 24.50 14.87 13.89
CA ASN A 76 25.90 15.18 14.09
C ASN A 76 26.73 13.92 14.26
N ARG A 77 27.87 13.85 13.56
CA ARG A 77 28.83 12.76 13.74
C ARG A 77 29.42 12.74 15.15
N HIS A 78 29.68 11.54 15.65
CA HIS A 78 30.42 11.29 16.88
C HIS A 78 31.40 10.12 16.72
N SER A 79 32.31 9.98 17.69
CA SER A 79 33.28 8.89 17.66
C SER A 79 32.59 7.56 18.00
N PRO A 80 33.07 6.43 17.47
CA PRO A 80 32.49 5.12 17.76
C PRO A 80 32.40 4.79 19.26
N GLU A 81 33.32 5.30 20.09
CA GLU A 81 33.30 5.07 21.54
C GLU A 81 32.18 5.81 22.27
N ALA A 82 31.63 6.86 21.66
CA ALA A 82 30.51 7.62 22.20
C ALA A 82 29.15 6.98 21.86
N GLU A 83 29.12 6.07 20.87
CA GLU A 83 27.91 5.37 20.46
C GLU A 83 27.45 4.38 21.53
N LYS A 84 26.16 4.42 21.83
CA LYS A 84 25.50 3.56 22.82
C LYS A 84 24.51 2.60 22.17
N ASP A 85 24.05 2.93 20.97
CA ASP A 85 23.12 2.14 20.18
C ASP A 85 23.74 1.78 18.83
N TRP A 86 23.99 0.48 18.66
CA TRP A 86 24.50 -0.09 17.41
C TRP A 86 23.43 -0.91 16.69
N SER A 87 22.16 -0.70 17.05
CA SER A 87 21.00 -1.32 16.40
C SER A 87 20.46 -0.41 15.28
N TYR A 88 19.23 -0.69 14.82
CA TYR A 88 18.50 0.01 13.75
C TYR A 88 18.81 1.52 13.67
N ASN A 89 18.84 2.06 12.43
CA ASN A 89 19.13 3.48 12.13
C ASN A 89 20.55 3.98 12.47
N CYS A 90 21.50 3.07 12.75
CA CYS A 90 22.91 3.41 12.91
C CYS A 90 23.62 3.55 11.56
N ILE A 91 24.25 4.71 11.31
CA ILE A 91 25.03 4.98 10.10
C ILE A 91 26.50 5.08 10.48
N VAL A 92 27.33 4.28 9.84
CA VAL A 92 28.78 4.30 10.02
C VAL A 92 29.48 4.89 8.81
N GLN A 93 30.55 5.63 9.08
CA GLN A 93 31.54 5.98 8.08
C GLN A 93 32.76 5.09 8.28
N ILE A 94 33.20 4.43 7.20
CA ILE A 94 34.38 3.58 7.21
C ILE A 94 35.59 4.29 6.61
N ASP A 95 36.79 3.82 6.96
CA ASP A 95 37.99 4.07 6.18
C ASP A 95 37.85 3.38 4.82
N THR A 96 37.65 4.17 3.76
CA THR A 96 37.44 3.66 2.40
C THR A 96 38.62 2.83 1.89
N ALA A 97 39.84 3.03 2.43
CA ALA A 97 40.99 2.19 2.10
C ALA A 97 40.85 0.75 2.64
N LYS A 98 39.98 0.53 3.63
CA LYS A 98 39.69 -0.76 4.28
C LYS A 98 38.30 -1.30 3.92
N GLU A 99 37.68 -0.81 2.84
CA GLU A 99 36.34 -1.25 2.40
C GLU A 99 36.27 -2.78 2.25
N SER A 100 37.26 -3.41 1.63
CA SER A 100 37.29 -4.87 1.48
C SER A 100 37.31 -5.61 2.83
N GLU A 101 37.95 -5.06 3.85
CA GLU A 101 37.98 -5.64 5.20
C GLU A 101 36.63 -5.46 5.89
N PHE A 102 36.00 -4.29 5.74
CA PHE A 102 34.66 -4.02 6.23
C PHE A 102 33.63 -5.00 5.66
N LEU A 103 33.60 -5.15 4.33
CA LEU A 103 32.66 -6.05 3.63
C LEU A 103 32.89 -7.53 3.94
N GLU A 104 34.12 -7.92 4.32
CA GLU A 104 34.40 -9.30 4.73
C GLU A 104 33.91 -9.55 6.16
N LEU A 105 34.22 -8.64 7.09
CA LEU A 105 33.78 -8.74 8.48
C LEU A 105 32.26 -8.62 8.61
N SER A 106 31.58 -7.88 7.73
CA SER A 106 30.13 -7.73 7.75
C SER A 106 29.35 -9.00 7.38
N LYS A 107 30.03 -10.07 6.92
CA LYS A 107 29.41 -11.38 6.65
C LYS A 107 29.29 -12.24 7.89
N ASN A 108 29.91 -11.84 9.00
CA ASN A 108 29.86 -12.57 10.25
C ASN A 108 28.48 -12.45 10.91
N GLU A 109 28.11 -13.48 11.67
CA GLU A 109 26.84 -13.54 12.37
C GLU A 109 26.65 -12.35 13.34
N GLY A 110 25.45 -11.77 13.34
CA GLY A 110 25.08 -10.66 14.23
C GLY A 110 25.44 -9.27 13.73
N PHE A 111 26.03 -9.14 12.53
CA PHE A 111 26.26 -7.85 11.86
C PHE A 111 25.58 -7.88 10.48
N LYS A 112 24.83 -6.83 10.15
CA LYS A 112 24.15 -6.67 8.87
C LYS A 112 24.44 -5.29 8.31
N ILE A 113 24.77 -5.23 7.02
CA ILE A 113 24.72 -3.97 6.27
C ILE A 113 23.31 -3.87 5.72
N GLU A 114 22.57 -2.89 6.22
CA GLU A 114 21.21 -2.60 5.73
C GLU A 114 21.29 -1.89 4.38
N LYS A 115 22.17 -0.88 4.27
CA LYS A 115 22.26 -0.08 3.04
C LYS A 115 23.64 0.57 2.86
N CYS A 116 24.11 0.61 1.61
CA CYS A 116 25.20 1.53 1.23
C CYS A 116 24.58 2.88 0.87
N LEU A 117 24.84 3.92 1.66
CA LEU A 117 24.30 5.25 1.43
C LEU A 117 25.17 6.04 0.45
N SER A 118 26.49 6.04 0.67
CA SER A 118 27.45 6.70 -0.23
C SER A 118 28.76 5.94 -0.22
N LYS A 119 29.06 5.24 -1.33
CA LYS A 119 30.29 4.46 -1.47
C LYS A 119 31.53 5.35 -1.45
N GLU A 120 31.47 6.50 -2.10
CA GLU A 120 32.59 7.46 -2.16
C GLU A 120 32.98 7.96 -0.77
N ARG A 121 31.99 8.21 0.10
CA ARG A 121 32.21 8.69 1.47
C ARG A 121 32.43 7.57 2.48
N GLY A 122 32.26 6.31 2.07
CA GLY A 122 32.29 5.15 2.95
C GLY A 122 31.12 5.09 3.94
N LEU A 123 29.94 5.58 3.56
CA LEU A 123 28.76 5.62 4.43
C LEU A 123 27.87 4.39 4.24
N TYR A 124 27.62 3.68 5.34
CA TYR A 124 26.81 2.47 5.39
C TYR A 124 25.85 2.54 6.57
N MET A 125 24.58 2.21 6.34
CA MET A 125 23.62 1.93 7.39
C MET A 125 23.75 0.46 7.81
N ILE A 126 23.81 0.20 9.10
CA ILE A 126 24.10 -1.12 9.65
C ILE A 126 23.10 -1.47 10.76
N ASP A 127 22.94 -2.78 10.99
CA ASP A 127 22.38 -3.33 12.22
C ASP A 127 23.40 -4.29 12.83
N ALA A 128 23.90 -3.93 14.00
CA ALA A 128 24.83 -4.75 14.78
C ALA A 128 24.25 -5.13 16.14
N LEU A 129 22.92 -5.11 16.31
CA LEU A 129 22.23 -5.56 17.53
C LEU A 129 22.67 -6.98 17.92
N GLY A 130 22.80 -7.88 16.94
CA GLY A 130 23.25 -9.25 17.15
C GLY A 130 24.69 -9.39 17.65
N CYS A 131 25.51 -8.33 17.56
CA CYS A 131 26.85 -8.30 18.15
C CYS A 131 26.82 -7.95 19.65
N LEU A 132 25.72 -7.43 20.18
CA LEU A 132 25.62 -6.93 21.56
C LEU A 132 25.14 -8.05 22.52
N GLN A 133 25.59 -8.04 23.78
CA GLN A 133 25.02 -8.93 24.81
C GLN A 133 23.85 -8.26 25.54
N ASP A 134 22.65 -8.85 25.45
CA ASP A 134 21.80 -9.26 26.60
C ASP A 134 20.63 -10.13 26.07
N LYS A 135 20.37 -11.27 26.71
CA LYS A 135 19.39 -12.29 26.23
C LYS A 135 17.96 -12.09 26.75
N ASP A 136 17.68 -10.99 27.45
CA ASP A 136 16.34 -10.70 27.98
C ASP A 136 15.70 -9.48 27.27
N PHE A 137 15.07 -9.78 26.13
CA PHE A 137 14.37 -8.84 25.24
C PHE A 137 13.17 -8.10 25.87
N VAL A 138 12.79 -8.40 27.12
CA VAL A 138 11.47 -8.02 27.67
C VAL A 138 11.51 -7.10 28.90
N HIS A 139 12.66 -6.65 29.41
CA HIS A 139 12.63 -5.84 30.65
C HIS A 139 13.44 -4.57 30.76
N LYS A 140 13.93 -3.99 29.67
CA LYS A 140 14.80 -2.82 29.79
C LYS A 140 14.83 -1.97 28.50
N LEU A 141 13.78 -1.17 28.31
CA LEU A 141 13.69 -0.07 27.32
C LEU A 141 14.77 1.04 27.49
N LEU A 142 15.82 0.80 28.30
CA LEU A 142 16.86 1.77 28.69
C LEU A 142 18.24 1.12 29.01
N VAL A 143 18.63 0.00 28.36
CA VAL A 143 19.92 -0.65 28.65
C VAL A 143 21.07 -0.19 27.79
N ARG A 144 22.11 0.28 28.48
CA ARG A 144 23.49 0.36 27.98
C ARG A 144 23.98 -1.02 27.58
N LEU A 145 24.01 -1.28 26.27
CA LEU A 145 24.53 -2.49 25.66
C LEU A 145 26.06 -2.53 25.86
N HIS A 146 26.60 -3.67 26.31
CA HIS A 146 28.05 -3.87 26.47
C HIS A 146 28.54 -4.84 25.39
N LEU A 147 29.62 -4.48 24.69
CA LEU A 147 30.28 -5.35 23.71
C LEU A 147 30.87 -6.59 24.41
N SER A 148 30.70 -7.77 23.80
CA SER A 148 31.25 -9.04 24.29
C SER A 148 32.77 -8.97 24.46
N LYS A 149 33.29 -9.31 25.64
CA LYS A 149 34.74 -9.40 25.91
C LYS A 149 35.34 -10.77 25.58
N ASP A 150 34.52 -11.81 25.43
CA ASP A 150 34.97 -13.21 25.44
C ASP A 150 35.00 -13.88 24.05
N ALA A 151 34.61 -13.16 22.99
CA ALA A 151 34.93 -13.50 21.59
C ALA A 151 34.84 -12.21 20.75
N PRO A 152 35.79 -11.92 19.84
CA PRO A 152 35.67 -10.77 18.96
C PRO A 152 34.48 -10.99 18.01
N ASN A 153 33.38 -10.28 18.28
CA ASN A 153 32.31 -10.11 17.31
C ASN A 153 32.78 -9.12 16.22
N ALA A 154 32.13 -9.15 15.06
CA ALA A 154 32.57 -8.37 13.90
C ALA A 154 32.69 -6.88 14.18
N LEU A 155 31.74 -6.31 14.92
CA LEU A 155 31.75 -4.91 15.32
C LEU A 155 33.01 -4.57 16.15
N GLN A 156 33.33 -5.36 17.17
CA GLN A 156 34.52 -5.13 18.00
C GLN A 156 35.82 -5.21 17.18
N GLU A 157 35.90 -6.13 16.21
CA GLU A 157 37.06 -6.23 15.33
C GLU A 157 37.18 -5.00 14.40
N MET A 158 36.06 -4.55 13.81
CA MET A 158 36.03 -3.33 13.00
C MET A 158 36.47 -2.09 13.79
N LEU A 159 36.05 -1.96 15.05
CA LEU A 159 36.46 -0.89 15.95
C LEU A 159 37.94 -0.97 16.30
N ASN A 160 38.42 -2.14 16.74
CA ASN A 160 39.82 -2.36 17.11
C ASN A 160 40.80 -2.07 15.96
N ARG A 161 40.37 -2.36 14.73
CA ARG A 161 41.17 -2.14 13.51
C ARG A 161 41.02 -0.74 12.92
N ASN A 162 40.24 0.15 13.56
CA ASN A 162 39.89 1.47 13.04
C ASN A 162 39.37 1.38 11.59
N ILE A 163 38.44 0.45 11.35
CA ILE A 163 37.73 0.33 10.08
C ILE A 163 36.54 1.29 10.08
N ILE A 164 35.73 1.28 11.14
CA ILE A 164 34.70 2.29 11.37
C ILE A 164 35.38 3.51 12.02
N VAL A 165 35.28 4.67 11.38
CA VAL A 165 35.96 5.91 11.80
C VAL A 165 35.01 6.93 12.42
N TRP A 166 33.74 6.94 12.01
CA TRP A 166 32.70 7.82 12.56
C TRP A 166 31.36 7.11 12.60
N VAL A 167 30.50 7.56 13.50
CA VAL A 167 29.10 7.12 13.60
C VAL A 167 28.19 8.35 13.50
N TYR A 168 27.03 8.14 12.90
CA TYR A 168 25.94 9.10 12.73
C TYR A 168 24.63 8.38 13.08
N SER A 169 23.69 9.11 13.63
CA SER A 169 22.31 8.63 13.78
C SER A 169 21.47 9.17 12.61
N LEU A 170 20.48 8.40 12.17
CA LEU A 170 19.40 8.95 11.35
C LEU A 170 18.60 9.94 12.20
N LYS A 171 18.18 11.07 11.63
CA LYS A 171 17.29 12.01 12.32
C LYS A 171 15.98 11.33 12.70
N ASP A 172 15.49 11.63 13.89
CA ASP A 172 14.13 11.28 14.30
C ASP A 172 13.11 12.01 13.43
N MET A 173 12.29 11.26 12.70
CA MET A 173 11.24 11.78 11.81
C MET A 173 9.84 11.60 12.39
N PHE A 174 9.74 11.32 13.69
CA PHE A 174 8.48 11.20 14.39
C PHE A 174 7.66 12.50 14.34
N VAL A 175 6.36 12.33 14.15
CA VAL A 175 5.36 13.40 14.17
C VAL A 175 4.32 13.04 15.22
N GLU A 176 4.16 13.89 16.23
CA GLU A 176 3.18 13.67 17.30
C GLU A 176 1.90 14.44 17.02
N SER A 177 0.75 13.75 17.06
CA SER A 177 -0.57 14.39 17.06
C SER A 177 -0.92 14.90 18.45
N VAL A 178 -0.95 16.22 18.61
CA VAL A 178 -1.36 16.91 19.84
C VAL A 178 -2.79 17.41 19.69
N TRP A 179 -3.63 17.12 20.69
CA TRP A 179 -5.04 17.48 20.72
C TRP A 179 -5.31 18.58 21.75
N ASP A 180 -5.79 19.73 21.29
CA ASP A 180 -6.23 20.85 22.14
C ASP A 180 -7.65 21.27 21.77
N ASP A 181 -8.60 21.22 22.71
CA ASP A 181 -10.03 21.56 22.51
C ASP A 181 -10.63 21.03 21.18
N ASP A 182 -10.44 19.72 20.93
CA ASP A 182 -10.89 18.99 19.72
C ASP A 182 -10.24 19.43 18.39
N LYS A 183 -9.18 20.24 18.47
CA LYS A 183 -8.30 20.55 17.34
C LYS A 183 -7.02 19.73 17.42
N GLU A 184 -6.74 19.00 16.36
CA GLU A 184 -5.46 18.32 16.17
C GLU A 184 -4.43 19.28 15.59
N THR A 185 -3.21 19.21 16.11
CA THR A 185 -2.01 19.89 15.60
C THR A 185 -0.84 18.91 15.63
N PHE A 186 0.15 19.10 14.76
CA PHE A 186 1.32 18.24 14.72
C PHE A 186 2.54 18.90 15.36
N GLU A 187 3.17 18.18 16.27
CA GLU A 187 4.52 18.47 16.74
C GLU A 187 5.53 17.59 15.98
N LYS A 188 6.69 18.16 15.65
CA LYS A 188 7.74 17.47 14.89
C LYS A 188 9.11 17.74 15.50
N HIS A 189 10.01 16.76 15.39
CA HIS A 189 11.40 16.89 15.87
C HIS A 189 12.43 17.06 14.75
N PHE A 190 11.97 17.25 13.51
CA PHE A 190 12.81 17.41 12.34
C PHE A 190 12.59 18.74 11.62
N ASP A 191 13.68 19.25 11.08
CA ASP A 191 13.71 20.31 10.07
C ASP A 191 14.69 19.93 8.96
N ASN A 192 14.37 20.36 7.74
CA ASN A 192 15.21 20.19 6.55
C ASN A 192 15.47 18.72 6.20
N LEU A 193 14.44 17.88 6.19
CA LEU A 193 14.51 16.57 5.54
C LEU A 193 14.55 16.76 4.01
N PRO A 194 15.10 15.81 3.24
CA PRO A 194 15.17 15.91 1.78
C PRO A 194 13.82 15.65 1.08
N TYR A 195 12.77 15.37 1.85
CA TYR A 195 11.40 15.18 1.36
C TYR A 195 10.51 16.33 1.75
N PHE A 196 9.52 16.67 0.94
CA PHE A 196 8.33 17.30 1.50
C PHE A 196 7.68 16.31 2.47
N VAL A 197 7.26 16.77 3.65
CA VAL A 197 6.54 15.90 4.60
C VAL A 197 5.19 16.49 4.81
N PHE A 198 4.15 15.69 4.62
CA PHE A 198 2.78 16.02 4.98
C PHE A 198 2.32 15.09 6.09
N SER A 199 1.46 15.59 6.96
CA SER A 199 0.77 14.78 7.95
C SER A 199 -0.73 14.87 7.72
N GLN A 200 -1.38 13.73 7.75
CA GLN A 200 -2.81 13.60 7.61
C GLN A 200 -3.47 13.67 8.99
N HIS A 201 -4.53 14.45 9.08
CA HIS A 201 -5.33 14.53 10.29
C HIS A 201 -6.17 13.27 10.50
N PHE A 202 -6.54 13.04 11.75
CA PHE A 202 -7.45 11.96 12.12
C PHE A 202 -8.84 12.14 11.50
N ASP A 203 -9.34 13.37 11.39
CA ASP A 203 -10.58 13.69 10.67
C ASP A 203 -10.31 13.75 9.16
N SER A 204 -10.90 12.81 8.42
CA SER A 204 -10.79 12.68 6.96
C SER A 204 -11.34 13.90 6.17
N ASN A 205 -12.07 14.80 6.82
CA ASN A 205 -12.51 16.07 6.25
C ASN A 205 -11.46 17.19 6.33
N VAL A 206 -10.42 17.01 7.15
CA VAL A 206 -9.34 18.00 7.29
C VAL A 206 -8.21 17.62 6.34
N LEU A 207 -7.79 18.59 5.53
CA LEU A 207 -6.74 18.39 4.53
C LEU A 207 -5.40 18.09 5.19
N SER A 208 -4.65 17.15 4.62
CA SER A 208 -3.27 16.87 5.01
C SER A 208 -2.43 18.14 4.90
N GLU A 209 -1.58 18.40 5.88
CA GLU A 209 -0.81 19.64 5.96
C GLU A 209 0.70 19.41 5.92
N ARG A 210 1.41 20.33 5.28
CA ARG A 210 2.86 20.27 5.07
C ARG A 210 3.61 20.64 6.34
N LEU A 211 4.49 19.75 6.79
CA LEU A 211 5.34 19.89 7.96
C LEU A 211 6.81 20.17 7.61
N ASN A 212 7.27 19.81 6.40
CA ASN A 212 8.64 20.06 5.96
C ASN A 212 8.72 20.55 4.52
N ILE A 213 9.69 21.45 4.29
CA ILE A 213 10.10 21.92 2.97
C ILE A 213 11.57 21.55 2.81
N PRO A 214 11.91 20.67 1.84
CA PRO A 214 13.29 20.27 1.61
C PRO A 214 14.09 21.39 0.95
N LYS A 215 15.38 21.47 1.29
CA LYS A 215 16.32 22.32 0.56
C LYS A 215 16.75 21.63 -0.74
N ASN A 216 16.98 20.33 -0.70
CA ASN A 216 17.33 19.49 -1.84
C ASN A 216 16.27 18.40 -2.06
N PRO A 217 15.09 18.73 -2.64
CA PRO A 217 13.98 17.79 -2.75
C PRO A 217 14.36 16.51 -3.49
N VAL A 218 14.00 15.37 -2.92
CA VAL A 218 14.03 14.08 -3.63
C VAL A 218 13.11 14.14 -4.83
N LYS A 219 13.59 13.60 -5.95
CA LYS A 219 12.90 13.58 -7.23
C LYS A 219 12.31 12.21 -7.52
N LEU A 220 11.20 12.18 -8.24
CA LEU A 220 10.53 10.95 -8.66
C LEU A 220 11.46 10.03 -9.48
N SER A 221 12.42 10.60 -10.21
CA SER A 221 13.46 9.85 -10.93
C SER A 221 14.48 9.15 -10.03
N GLN A 222 14.57 9.53 -8.76
CA GLN A 222 15.42 8.90 -7.75
C GLN A 222 14.74 7.72 -7.07
N LEU A 223 13.41 7.59 -7.19
CA LEU A 223 12.70 6.39 -6.77
C LEU A 223 13.01 5.25 -7.73
N PRO A 224 13.18 4.03 -7.21
CA PRO A 224 13.30 2.85 -8.05
C PRO A 224 12.02 2.62 -8.86
N GLU A 225 12.15 1.91 -9.98
CA GLU A 225 11.05 1.76 -10.93
C GLU A 225 9.78 1.17 -10.32
N SER A 226 9.90 0.20 -9.41
CA SER A 226 8.78 -0.41 -8.69
C SER A 226 7.98 0.61 -7.87
N LEU A 227 8.67 1.45 -7.08
CA LEU A 227 8.02 2.49 -6.28
C LEU A 227 7.51 3.63 -7.15
N ARG A 228 8.26 4.03 -8.17
CA ARG A 228 7.89 5.10 -9.08
C ARG A 228 6.57 4.84 -9.80
N ARG A 229 6.30 3.58 -10.18
CA ARG A 229 5.06 3.20 -10.88
C ARG A 229 3.81 3.28 -10.00
N VAL A 230 3.95 3.05 -8.70
CA VAL A 230 2.82 3.07 -7.75
C VAL A 230 2.67 4.42 -7.04
N THR A 231 3.66 5.32 -7.16
CA THR A 231 3.63 6.65 -6.54
C THR A 231 2.70 7.59 -7.33
N PRO A 232 1.60 8.10 -6.73
CA PRO A 232 0.72 9.05 -7.41
C PRO A 232 1.45 10.35 -7.75
N VAL A 233 1.16 10.91 -8.93
CA VAL A 233 1.70 12.21 -9.37
C VAL A 233 0.56 13.22 -9.45
N LEU A 234 0.64 14.26 -8.62
CA LEU A 234 -0.43 15.23 -8.45
C LEU A 234 -0.24 16.46 -9.34
N PRO A 235 -1.33 17.04 -9.89
CA PRO A 235 -1.27 18.26 -10.71
C PRO A 235 -1.21 19.52 -9.84
N ILE A 236 -0.34 19.51 -8.82
CA ILE A 236 -0.07 20.63 -7.92
C ILE A 236 1.44 20.74 -7.72
N LYS A 237 1.89 21.82 -7.07
CA LYS A 237 3.28 21.98 -6.61
C LYS A 237 3.32 22.00 -5.10
N PHE A 238 4.12 21.13 -4.51
CA PHE A 238 4.25 21.08 -3.05
C PHE A 238 4.89 22.34 -2.49
N SER A 239 5.68 23.08 -3.27
CA SER A 239 6.27 24.36 -2.87
C SER A 239 5.20 25.44 -2.64
N GLU A 240 4.13 25.44 -3.44
CA GLU A 240 3.06 26.45 -3.46
C GLU A 240 1.82 26.05 -2.65
N LYS A 241 1.56 24.74 -2.52
CA LYS A 241 0.43 24.17 -1.79
C LYS A 241 0.90 23.55 -0.48
N ASP A 242 0.45 24.10 0.63
CA ASP A 242 0.72 23.59 1.98
C ASP A 242 -0.32 22.59 2.47
N LYS A 243 -1.47 22.48 1.79
CA LYS A 243 -2.52 21.50 2.04
C LYS A 243 -3.08 20.89 0.76
N PHE A 244 -3.49 19.63 0.80
CA PHE A 244 -4.16 18.97 -0.32
C PHE A 244 -5.03 17.79 0.12
N GLN A 245 -5.93 17.36 -0.78
CA GLN A 245 -6.72 16.13 -0.65
C GLN A 245 -6.26 15.11 -1.69
N ILE A 246 -5.60 14.04 -1.28
CA ILE A 246 -5.09 13.01 -2.20
C ILE A 246 -6.20 12.32 -2.99
N ALA A 247 -7.37 12.11 -2.37
CA ALA A 247 -8.51 11.45 -2.97
C ALA A 247 -9.12 12.23 -4.16
N GLU A 248 -8.70 13.48 -4.39
CA GLU A 248 -9.07 14.26 -5.57
C GLU A 248 -8.49 13.68 -6.88
N TRP A 249 -7.37 12.94 -6.79
CA TRP A 249 -6.62 12.48 -7.97
C TRP A 249 -6.40 10.98 -8.05
N THR A 250 -6.54 10.26 -6.94
CA THR A 250 -6.38 8.81 -6.90
C THR A 250 -7.52 8.16 -6.12
N LEU A 251 -7.79 6.88 -6.41
CA LEU A 251 -8.67 6.09 -5.56
C LEU A 251 -8.01 5.91 -4.21
N CYS A 252 -8.79 6.13 -3.15
CA CYS A 252 -8.35 5.99 -1.78
C CYS A 252 -9.31 5.11 -0.99
N ASN A 253 -8.76 4.40 -0.01
CA ASN A 253 -9.52 3.79 1.06
C ASN A 253 -9.80 4.86 2.13
N PHE A 254 -11.01 4.84 2.68
CA PHE A 254 -11.42 5.68 3.80
C PHE A 254 -11.85 4.78 4.95
N ALA A 255 -11.42 5.09 6.18
CA ALA A 255 -11.90 4.36 7.36
C ALA A 255 -13.22 4.94 7.88
N ASP A 256 -13.33 6.27 7.92
CA ASP A 256 -14.51 6.99 8.40
C ASP A 256 -14.87 8.13 7.45
N ALA A 257 -15.88 7.90 6.61
CA ALA A 257 -16.44 8.88 5.69
C ALA A 257 -17.93 8.58 5.45
N GLU A 258 -18.69 9.63 5.10
CA GLU A 258 -20.06 9.44 4.61
C GLU A 258 -20.00 8.82 3.21
N ILE A 259 -20.58 7.62 3.06
CA ILE A 259 -20.54 6.85 1.82
C ILE A 259 -21.89 6.88 1.10
N GLU A 260 -21.85 7.06 -0.23
CA GLU A 260 -23.00 6.92 -1.13
C GLU A 260 -22.68 5.91 -2.24
N GLU A 261 -23.67 5.09 -2.61
CA GLU A 261 -23.58 4.14 -3.72
C GLU A 261 -24.45 4.60 -4.89
N ILE A 262 -23.84 4.86 -6.05
CA ILE A 262 -24.55 5.22 -7.30
C ILE A 262 -24.06 4.33 -8.44
N ASP A 263 -25.00 3.75 -9.19
CA ASP A 263 -24.71 2.84 -10.31
C ASP A 263 -23.78 1.65 -9.95
N GLY A 264 -23.74 1.26 -8.67
CA GLY A 264 -22.84 0.21 -8.16
C GLY A 264 -21.39 0.65 -7.96
N CYS A 265 -21.12 1.96 -7.94
CA CYS A 265 -19.85 2.57 -7.54
C CYS A 265 -20.03 3.27 -6.18
N GLU A 266 -18.97 3.30 -5.38
CA GLU A 266 -18.93 3.88 -4.03
C GLU A 266 -18.24 5.22 -4.10
N TYR A 267 -18.80 6.20 -3.39
CA TYR A 267 -18.21 7.50 -3.24
C TYR A 267 -18.19 7.92 -1.77
N ALA A 268 -17.07 8.48 -1.33
CA ALA A 268 -16.91 9.07 -0.01
C ALA A 268 -17.04 10.59 -0.07
N LEU A 269 -17.81 11.19 0.83
CA LEU A 269 -17.84 12.65 1.00
C LEU A 269 -16.56 13.11 1.69
N THR A 270 -15.84 14.03 1.07
CA THR A 270 -14.66 14.66 1.68
C THR A 270 -14.49 16.11 1.23
N SER A 271 -13.57 16.83 1.87
CA SER A 271 -13.11 18.15 1.45
C SER A 271 -12.09 18.01 0.32
N LEU A 272 -12.27 18.76 -0.77
CA LEU A 272 -11.31 18.91 -1.86
C LEU A 272 -10.20 19.90 -1.48
N THR A 273 -9.14 19.95 -2.30
CA THR A 273 -7.97 20.82 -2.05
C THR A 273 -8.32 22.31 -1.98
N ASP A 274 -9.40 22.74 -2.63
CA ASP A 274 -9.90 24.12 -2.58
C ASP A 274 -10.81 24.42 -1.37
N GLY A 275 -11.07 23.42 -0.53
CA GLY A 275 -11.94 23.51 0.66
C GLY A 275 -13.43 23.29 0.36
N SER A 276 -13.83 23.09 -0.90
CA SER A 276 -15.19 22.65 -1.24
C SER A 276 -15.41 21.19 -0.81
N LYS A 277 -16.68 20.77 -0.66
CA LYS A 277 -17.02 19.36 -0.37
C LYS A 277 -17.54 18.68 -1.63
N ALA A 278 -17.12 17.43 -1.84
CA ALA A 278 -17.60 16.59 -2.93
C ALA A 278 -17.52 15.10 -2.57
N TYR A 279 -18.29 14.30 -3.30
CA TYR A 279 -18.21 12.85 -3.26
C TYR A 279 -17.10 12.39 -4.22
N VAL A 280 -16.06 11.74 -3.69
CA VAL A 280 -14.94 11.20 -4.46
C VAL A 280 -15.07 9.69 -4.59
N LEU A 281 -14.76 9.16 -5.75
CA LEU A 281 -14.85 7.74 -6.06
C LEU A 281 -13.85 6.93 -5.21
N THR A 282 -14.34 5.93 -4.49
CA THR A 282 -13.53 5.01 -3.68
C THR A 282 -13.53 3.61 -4.25
N ASN A 283 -14.69 3.15 -4.73
CA ASN A 283 -14.85 1.79 -5.24
C ASN A 283 -15.64 1.71 -6.56
N LEU A 284 -15.05 1.06 -7.58
CA LEU A 284 -15.71 0.81 -8.87
C LEU A 284 -16.74 -0.33 -8.83
N ASP A 285 -16.64 -1.21 -7.83
CA ASP A 285 -17.60 -2.27 -7.59
C ASP A 285 -17.97 -2.36 -6.10
N ALA A 286 -18.63 -1.30 -5.65
CA ALA A 286 -19.12 -1.12 -4.30
C ALA A 286 -20.16 -2.12 -3.86
N LYS A 287 -20.76 -2.86 -4.81
CA LYS A 287 -22.04 -3.52 -4.58
C LYS A 287 -21.95 -4.44 -3.38
N ASN A 288 -22.59 -4.01 -2.30
CA ASN A 288 -22.68 -4.77 -1.08
C ASN A 288 -23.83 -5.76 -1.24
N PHE A 289 -23.54 -6.96 -1.73
CA PHE A 289 -24.55 -7.98 -2.03
C PHE A 289 -25.20 -8.61 -0.78
N ILE A 290 -25.05 -8.00 0.41
CA ILE A 290 -25.71 -8.38 1.67
C ILE A 290 -27.18 -8.75 1.44
N ASN A 291 -27.86 -8.08 0.51
CA ASN A 291 -29.28 -8.24 0.23
C ASN A 291 -29.65 -9.20 -0.93
N TYR A 292 -28.74 -9.66 -1.79
CA TYR A 292 -29.10 -10.55 -2.92
C TYR A 292 -29.21 -12.01 -2.48
N CYS A 293 -30.24 -12.72 -2.96
CA CYS A 293 -30.43 -14.15 -2.76
C CYS A 293 -30.28 -14.90 -4.08
N PRO A 294 -29.20 -15.66 -4.29
CA PRO A 294 -28.99 -16.40 -5.54
C PRO A 294 -29.91 -17.62 -5.68
N GLU A 295 -30.53 -18.11 -4.60
CA GLU A 295 -31.56 -19.17 -4.71
C GLU A 295 -32.90 -18.63 -5.22
N LYS A 296 -33.26 -17.40 -4.84
CA LYS A 296 -34.56 -16.78 -5.15
C LYS A 296 -34.49 -15.71 -6.24
N GLU A 297 -33.29 -15.33 -6.68
CA GLU A 297 -33.01 -14.25 -7.64
C GLU A 297 -33.61 -12.88 -7.23
N ILE A 298 -33.71 -12.60 -5.93
CA ILE A 298 -34.27 -11.34 -5.40
C ILE A 298 -33.23 -10.54 -4.60
N PHE A 299 -33.35 -9.22 -4.68
CA PHE A 299 -32.69 -8.28 -3.78
C PHE A 299 -33.53 -8.07 -2.50
N LYS A 300 -32.85 -7.85 -1.37
CA LYS A 300 -33.39 -7.72 -0.01
C LYS A 300 -34.12 -8.97 0.49
N CYS A 301 -33.51 -10.15 0.32
CA CYS A 301 -34.04 -11.37 0.92
C CYS A 301 -33.82 -11.36 2.45
N ASP A 302 -34.91 -11.30 3.22
CA ASP A 302 -34.86 -11.26 4.69
C ASP A 302 -34.22 -12.52 5.31
N GLU A 303 -34.21 -13.64 4.59
CA GLU A 303 -33.57 -14.90 5.02
C GLU A 303 -32.05 -14.94 4.76
N CYS A 304 -31.51 -14.04 3.93
CA CYS A 304 -30.09 -13.97 3.59
C CYS A 304 -29.32 -12.85 4.31
N ARG A 305 -29.98 -12.14 5.24
CA ARG A 305 -29.36 -11.05 6.01
C ARG A 305 -28.28 -11.61 6.95
N GLY A 306 -27.00 -11.43 6.59
CA GLY A 306 -25.86 -11.69 7.48
C GLY A 306 -25.24 -13.09 7.43
N PHE A 307 -25.59 -13.96 6.48
CA PHE A 307 -25.21 -15.38 6.51
C PHE A 307 -24.52 -15.91 5.24
N CYS A 308 -23.84 -15.08 4.46
CA CYS A 308 -23.20 -15.52 3.22
C CYS A 308 -21.81 -14.92 3.06
N TYR A 309 -20.92 -15.66 2.40
CA TYR A 309 -19.62 -15.15 2.00
C TYR A 309 -19.83 -14.11 0.89
N THR A 310 -19.27 -12.92 1.09
CA THR A 310 -19.29 -11.81 0.13
C THR A 310 -17.92 -11.76 -0.55
N GLY A 311 -17.91 -11.82 -1.89
CA GLY A 311 -16.68 -11.59 -2.63
C GLY A 311 -16.32 -10.12 -2.58
N ALA A 312 -15.05 -9.79 -2.36
CA ALA A 312 -14.55 -8.43 -2.46
C ALA A 312 -14.04 -8.15 -3.87
N SER A 313 -14.20 -6.90 -4.31
CA SER A 313 -13.47 -6.37 -5.46
C SER A 313 -12.25 -5.60 -4.98
N PHE A 314 -11.24 -5.51 -5.84
CA PHE A 314 -10.05 -4.71 -5.58
C PHE A 314 -9.59 -4.00 -6.84
N GLN A 315 -9.19 -2.74 -6.72
CA GLN A 315 -8.63 -1.95 -7.81
C GLN A 315 -7.67 -0.90 -7.26
N ARG A 316 -6.77 -0.43 -8.12
CA ARG A 316 -5.83 0.65 -7.82
C ARG A 316 -6.14 1.93 -8.60
N MET A 317 -6.92 1.82 -9.69
CA MET A 317 -7.24 2.93 -10.58
C MET A 317 -8.71 2.93 -11.01
N GLY A 318 -9.25 4.11 -11.32
CA GLY A 318 -10.62 4.31 -11.78
C GLY A 318 -10.93 3.83 -13.21
N ASN A 319 -9.92 3.40 -13.98
CA ASN A 319 -10.04 3.06 -15.40
C ASN A 319 -9.36 1.71 -15.73
N PRO A 320 -9.85 0.59 -15.18
CA PRO A 320 -9.20 -0.71 -15.33
C PRO A 320 -9.25 -1.21 -16.78
N THR A 321 -8.10 -1.65 -17.30
CA THR A 321 -7.98 -2.26 -18.64
C THR A 321 -7.76 -3.77 -18.55
N VAL A 322 -7.48 -4.30 -17.37
CA VAL A 322 -7.40 -5.73 -17.07
C VAL A 322 -8.55 -6.06 -16.13
N ALA A 323 -9.28 -7.15 -16.39
CA ALA A 323 -10.19 -7.70 -15.40
C ALA A 323 -9.70 -9.09 -14.96
N GLN A 324 -9.44 -9.23 -13.67
CA GLN A 324 -9.10 -10.51 -13.06
C GLN A 324 -10.36 -11.09 -12.41
N ILE A 325 -10.85 -12.21 -12.91
CA ILE A 325 -12.04 -12.87 -12.38
C ILE A 325 -11.57 -13.98 -11.44
N ILE A 326 -11.87 -13.83 -10.15
CA ILE A 326 -11.36 -14.73 -9.13
C ILE A 326 -12.48 -15.48 -8.42
N SER A 327 -12.32 -16.79 -8.32
CA SER A 327 -13.24 -17.63 -7.58
C SER A 327 -13.01 -17.54 -6.08
N PRO A 328 -14.03 -17.83 -5.26
CA PRO A 328 -13.89 -17.91 -3.80
C PRO A 328 -12.87 -18.94 -3.29
N LEU A 329 -12.36 -19.82 -4.17
CA LEU A 329 -11.35 -20.82 -3.84
C LEU A 329 -9.95 -20.39 -4.32
N GLY A 330 -9.82 -19.22 -4.93
CA GLY A 330 -8.55 -18.65 -5.32
C GLY A 330 -7.87 -18.02 -4.11
N ASN A 331 -6.57 -18.29 -3.91
CA ASN A 331 -5.76 -17.58 -2.92
C ASN A 331 -5.47 -16.15 -3.44
N ILE A 332 -6.29 -15.19 -3.00
CA ILE A 332 -6.27 -13.79 -3.45
C ILE A 332 -5.29 -12.95 -2.62
N ASP A 333 -5.21 -13.20 -1.31
CA ASP A 333 -4.59 -12.27 -0.37
C ASP A 333 -3.09 -12.09 -0.61
N ASN A 334 -2.37 -13.17 -0.92
CA ASN A 334 -0.94 -13.08 -1.25
C ASN A 334 -0.73 -12.39 -2.61
N ALA A 335 -1.61 -12.67 -3.56
CA ALA A 335 -1.42 -12.22 -4.94
C ALA A 335 -1.81 -10.73 -5.16
N ILE A 336 -2.64 -10.15 -4.29
CA ILE A 336 -2.90 -8.70 -4.24
C ILE A 336 -1.70 -7.94 -3.64
N ARG A 337 -1.01 -8.55 -2.66
CA ARG A 337 0.11 -7.96 -1.94
C ARG A 337 1.43 -8.02 -2.72
N GLU A 338 1.63 -9.06 -3.52
CA GLU A 338 2.92 -9.33 -4.18
C GLU A 338 3.06 -8.72 -5.60
N ASP A 339 1.96 -8.44 -6.31
CA ASP A 339 2.02 -7.92 -7.69
C ASP A 339 1.84 -6.39 -7.74
N ILE A 340 2.95 -5.69 -7.99
CA ILE A 340 3.02 -4.22 -8.18
C ILE A 340 3.35 -3.83 -9.63
N GLY A 341 3.23 -4.76 -10.59
CA GLY A 341 3.48 -4.50 -12.01
C GLY A 341 2.34 -3.78 -12.74
N GLU A 342 2.53 -3.49 -14.04
CA GLU A 342 1.50 -2.85 -14.88
C GLU A 342 0.18 -3.63 -14.87
N ILE A 343 0.25 -4.96 -14.84
CA ILE A 343 -0.94 -5.82 -14.80
C ILE A 343 -1.78 -5.48 -13.57
N ALA A 344 -1.18 -5.47 -12.38
CA ALA A 344 -1.89 -5.20 -11.14
C ALA A 344 -2.41 -3.76 -11.05
N LEU A 345 -1.61 -2.77 -11.45
CA LEU A 345 -2.02 -1.35 -11.49
C LEU A 345 -3.26 -1.14 -12.36
N HIS A 346 -3.30 -1.80 -13.51
CA HIS A 346 -4.38 -1.69 -14.48
C HIS A 346 -5.53 -2.69 -14.27
N SER A 347 -5.48 -3.47 -13.19
CA SER A 347 -6.49 -4.48 -12.88
C SER A 347 -7.64 -3.96 -12.05
N ILE A 348 -8.84 -4.43 -12.40
CA ILE A 348 -9.92 -4.63 -11.43
C ILE A 348 -10.06 -6.13 -11.16
N TRP A 349 -10.09 -6.49 -9.90
CA TRP A 349 -10.34 -7.83 -9.42
C TRP A 349 -11.82 -7.93 -9.13
N LEU A 350 -12.48 -8.82 -9.85
CA LEU A 350 -13.91 -9.05 -9.74
C LEU A 350 -14.14 -10.43 -9.17
N PRO A 351 -14.98 -10.55 -8.14
CA PRO A 351 -15.34 -11.85 -7.64
C PRO A 351 -16.15 -12.58 -8.72
N PHE A 352 -15.79 -13.82 -9.00
CA PHE A 352 -16.52 -14.71 -9.91
C PHE A 352 -17.99 -14.85 -9.51
N LEU A 353 -18.26 -14.80 -8.20
CA LEU A 353 -19.57 -14.73 -7.60
C LEU A 353 -19.59 -13.59 -6.58
N PRO A 354 -20.52 -12.65 -6.67
CA PRO A 354 -20.60 -11.57 -5.70
C PRO A 354 -20.97 -12.07 -4.29
N LYS A 355 -21.67 -13.21 -4.22
CA LYS A 355 -22.11 -13.83 -2.96
C LYS A 355 -22.23 -15.33 -3.10
N VAL A 356 -21.76 -16.06 -2.10
CA VAL A 356 -21.90 -17.52 -2.01
C VAL A 356 -22.84 -17.88 -0.85
N PRO A 357 -24.02 -18.47 -1.12
CA PRO A 357 -24.95 -18.86 -0.07
C PRO A 357 -24.46 -20.14 0.63
N TYR A 358 -24.54 -20.19 1.96
CA TYR A 358 -24.40 -21.41 2.74
C TYR A 358 -25.52 -21.50 3.79
N ARG A 359 -25.95 -22.73 4.11
CA ARG A 359 -26.98 -23.00 5.13
C ARG A 359 -26.32 -23.31 6.47
N LYS A 360 -26.58 -22.47 7.48
CA LYS A 360 -26.24 -22.55 8.93
C LYS A 360 -25.01 -21.75 9.41
N MET A 361 -25.21 -21.05 10.52
CA MET A 361 -24.20 -20.28 11.26
C MET A 361 -23.66 -21.07 12.47
N GLU A 362 -22.34 -20.94 12.68
CA GLU A 362 -21.74 -20.70 14.00
C GLU A 362 -21.19 -19.26 13.95
N GLU A 363 -21.23 -18.53 15.05
CA GLU A 363 -20.82 -17.12 15.15
C GLU A 363 -19.29 -16.97 14.90
N GLY A 364 -18.86 -16.03 14.05
CA GLY A 364 -17.44 -15.72 13.82
C GLY A 364 -17.11 -14.99 12.51
N THR A 365 -15.89 -14.46 12.41
CA THR A 365 -15.29 -13.84 11.21
C THR A 365 -15.00 -14.91 10.15
N PHE A 366 -15.39 -14.67 8.88
CA PHE A 366 -15.35 -15.68 7.80
C PHE A 366 -14.10 -15.54 6.93
N PHE A 367 -13.46 -16.68 6.61
CA PHE A 367 -12.30 -16.75 5.72
C PHE A 367 -12.59 -17.63 4.47
N PRO A 368 -11.87 -17.47 3.34
CA PRO A 368 -12.06 -18.29 2.13
C PRO A 368 -12.06 -19.81 2.36
N GLU A 369 -11.30 -20.30 3.34
CA GLU A 369 -11.20 -21.71 3.73
C GLU A 369 -12.54 -22.28 4.24
N ASP A 370 -13.44 -21.43 4.75
CA ASP A 370 -14.79 -21.84 5.10
C ASP A 370 -15.63 -22.17 3.86
N VAL A 371 -15.44 -21.44 2.76
CA VAL A 371 -16.14 -21.70 1.50
C VAL A 371 -15.71 -23.04 0.93
N GLU A 372 -14.39 -23.31 0.91
CA GLU A 372 -13.82 -24.60 0.50
C GLU A 372 -14.41 -25.78 1.28
N ARG A 373 -14.61 -25.62 2.59
CA ARG A 373 -15.15 -26.68 3.46
C ARG A 373 -16.65 -26.88 3.32
N LYS A 374 -17.41 -25.84 3.00
CA LYS A 374 -18.87 -25.82 3.12
C LYS A 374 -19.60 -25.83 1.77
N VAL A 375 -18.93 -25.48 0.68
CA VAL A 375 -19.53 -25.38 -0.66
C VAL A 375 -18.71 -26.17 -1.65
N SER A 376 -19.33 -27.19 -2.26
CA SER A 376 -18.65 -27.98 -3.28
C SER A 376 -18.40 -27.18 -4.56
N ARG A 377 -17.35 -27.54 -5.29
CA ARG A 377 -17.04 -26.97 -6.62
C ARG A 377 -18.24 -26.96 -7.57
N LYS A 378 -19.03 -28.04 -7.57
CA LYS A 378 -20.24 -28.17 -8.39
C LYS A 378 -21.31 -27.14 -7.99
N GLN A 379 -21.48 -26.87 -6.70
CA GLN A 379 -22.42 -25.85 -6.23
C GLN A 379 -21.98 -24.44 -6.65
N LEU A 380 -20.67 -24.14 -6.59
CA LEU A 380 -20.15 -22.86 -7.07
C LEU A 380 -20.41 -22.66 -8.57
N GLU A 381 -20.20 -23.71 -9.37
CA GLU A 381 -20.55 -23.69 -10.80
C GLU A 381 -22.05 -23.44 -11.01
N GLU A 382 -22.92 -24.15 -10.28
CA GLU A 382 -24.37 -23.95 -10.37
C GLU A 382 -24.79 -22.54 -9.97
N TYR A 383 -24.18 -21.96 -8.93
CA TYR A 383 -24.44 -20.58 -8.51
C TYR A 383 -24.01 -19.59 -9.58
N TYR A 384 -22.86 -19.82 -10.23
CA TYR A 384 -22.40 -18.98 -11.32
C TYR A 384 -23.36 -19.00 -12.50
N LEU A 385 -23.75 -20.19 -12.95
CA LEU A 385 -24.64 -20.33 -14.10
C LEU A 385 -26.02 -19.68 -13.87
N LYS A 386 -26.41 -19.45 -12.61
CA LYS A 386 -27.62 -18.69 -12.22
C LYS A 386 -27.39 -17.17 -12.10
N SER A 387 -26.16 -16.71 -11.87
CA SER A 387 -25.85 -15.31 -11.57
C SER A 387 -24.84 -14.64 -12.52
N TYR A 388 -24.46 -15.31 -13.61
CA TYR A 388 -23.44 -14.86 -14.58
C TYR A 388 -23.65 -13.45 -15.15
N ARG A 389 -24.91 -12.95 -15.18
CA ARG A 389 -25.25 -11.60 -15.65
C ARG A 389 -24.49 -10.51 -14.90
N TYR A 390 -24.19 -10.73 -13.62
CA TYR A 390 -23.37 -9.78 -12.86
C TYR A 390 -22.01 -9.53 -13.53
N LEU A 391 -21.31 -10.60 -13.96
CA LEU A 391 -20.05 -10.43 -14.66
C LEU A 391 -20.23 -9.88 -16.07
N GLU A 392 -21.31 -10.24 -16.78
CA GLU A 392 -21.61 -9.64 -18.09
C GLU A 392 -21.79 -8.12 -17.98
N ASP A 393 -22.55 -7.66 -16.99
CA ASP A 393 -22.78 -6.23 -16.72
C ASP A 393 -21.48 -5.51 -16.38
N LYS A 394 -20.62 -6.12 -15.55
CA LYS A 394 -19.31 -5.52 -15.19
C LYS A 394 -18.34 -5.51 -16.36
N ILE A 395 -18.25 -6.59 -17.13
CA ILE A 395 -17.41 -6.66 -18.33
C ILE A 395 -17.90 -5.69 -19.40
N ASP A 396 -19.21 -5.52 -19.59
CA ASP A 396 -19.74 -4.52 -20.52
C ASP A 396 -19.56 -3.08 -20.00
N CYS A 397 -19.60 -2.86 -18.68
CA CYS A 397 -19.29 -1.57 -18.08
C CYS A 397 -17.82 -1.18 -18.31
N PHE A 398 -16.87 -2.03 -17.89
CA PHE A 398 -15.44 -1.70 -17.92
C PHE A 398 -14.78 -1.95 -19.28
N LYS A 399 -15.33 -2.85 -20.10
CA LYS A 399 -14.80 -3.25 -21.42
C LYS A 399 -13.28 -3.47 -21.40
N PRO A 400 -12.76 -4.35 -20.53
CA PRO A 400 -11.33 -4.56 -20.38
C PRO A 400 -10.67 -4.97 -21.71
N ARG A 401 -9.36 -4.80 -21.81
CA ARG A 401 -8.54 -5.22 -22.95
C ARG A 401 -8.20 -6.71 -22.87
N VAL A 402 -8.19 -7.26 -21.67
CA VAL A 402 -7.84 -8.66 -21.39
C VAL A 402 -8.57 -9.16 -20.16
N LEU A 403 -8.95 -10.44 -20.18
CA LEU A 403 -9.50 -11.16 -19.04
C LEU A 403 -8.44 -12.13 -18.50
N ILE A 404 -8.23 -12.12 -17.19
CA ILE A 404 -7.39 -13.09 -16.50
C ILE A 404 -8.30 -13.90 -15.59
N LEU A 405 -8.28 -15.21 -15.73
CA LEU A 405 -9.17 -16.11 -15.00
C LEU A 405 -8.33 -17.03 -14.10
N ASP A 406 -8.78 -17.25 -12.87
CA ASP A 406 -8.28 -18.41 -12.13
C ASP A 406 -8.82 -19.72 -12.72
N GLU A 407 -8.31 -20.84 -12.22
CA GLU A 407 -8.52 -22.17 -12.76
C GLU A 407 -10.00 -22.59 -12.72
N LEU A 408 -10.73 -22.22 -11.66
CA LEU A 408 -12.16 -22.52 -11.55
C LEU A 408 -12.98 -21.60 -12.47
N SER A 409 -12.66 -20.31 -12.49
CA SER A 409 -13.35 -19.32 -13.33
C SER A 409 -13.19 -19.66 -14.81
N GLU A 410 -11.98 -20.06 -15.24
CA GLU A 410 -11.74 -20.50 -16.62
C GLU A 410 -12.60 -21.70 -16.99
N GLU A 411 -12.61 -22.77 -16.16
CA GLU A 411 -13.41 -23.96 -16.46
C GLU A 411 -14.90 -23.63 -16.61
N VAL A 412 -15.46 -22.87 -15.67
CA VAL A 412 -16.90 -22.59 -15.66
C VAL A 412 -17.28 -21.61 -16.78
N MET A 413 -16.48 -20.56 -17.01
CA MET A 413 -16.72 -19.60 -18.09
C MET A 413 -16.54 -20.26 -19.46
N SER A 414 -15.60 -21.19 -19.62
CA SER A 414 -15.44 -22.02 -20.82
C SER A 414 -16.71 -22.80 -21.16
N LYS A 415 -17.43 -23.36 -20.17
CA LYS A 415 -18.71 -24.07 -20.40
C LYS A 415 -19.81 -23.13 -20.89
N LYS A 416 -19.82 -21.87 -20.45
CA LYS A 416 -20.88 -20.89 -20.75
C LYS A 416 -20.66 -20.16 -22.07
N TYR A 417 -19.45 -19.64 -22.28
CA TYR A 417 -19.14 -18.75 -23.41
C TYR A 417 -18.32 -19.44 -24.51
N GLY A 418 -17.70 -20.58 -24.18
CA GLY A 418 -16.66 -21.18 -25.00
C GLY A 418 -15.37 -20.37 -24.92
N ILE A 419 -14.25 -21.05 -24.70
CA ILE A 419 -12.91 -20.47 -24.88
C ILE A 419 -12.21 -21.27 -25.98
N SER A 420 -11.80 -20.57 -27.04
CA SER A 420 -11.07 -21.18 -28.16
C SER A 420 -9.85 -20.34 -28.48
N ASN A 421 -8.67 -20.97 -28.54
CA ASN A 421 -7.38 -20.30 -28.79
C ASN A 421 -7.14 -19.09 -27.87
N GLY A 422 -7.50 -19.20 -26.58
CA GLY A 422 -7.34 -18.10 -25.62
C GLY A 422 -8.24 -16.89 -25.90
N ARG A 423 -9.38 -17.09 -26.56
CA ARG A 423 -10.38 -16.06 -26.85
C ARG A 423 -11.75 -16.46 -26.34
N MET A 424 -12.47 -15.48 -25.80
CA MET A 424 -13.84 -15.62 -25.30
C MET A 424 -14.69 -14.45 -25.77
N THR A 425 -15.93 -14.70 -26.19
CA THR A 425 -16.88 -13.65 -26.55
C THR A 425 -17.90 -13.44 -25.43
N ILE A 426 -17.94 -12.23 -24.88
CA ILE A 426 -18.90 -11.81 -23.85
C ILE A 426 -19.51 -10.48 -24.29
N CYS A 427 -20.84 -10.33 -24.16
CA CYS A 427 -21.56 -9.11 -24.57
C CYS A 427 -21.27 -8.68 -26.02
N GLY A 428 -21.05 -9.66 -26.92
CA GLY A 428 -20.76 -9.42 -28.34
C GLY A 428 -19.34 -8.89 -28.64
N VAL A 429 -18.46 -8.86 -27.64
CA VAL A 429 -17.06 -8.44 -27.77
C VAL A 429 -16.16 -9.63 -27.50
N GLU A 430 -15.16 -9.83 -28.37
CA GLU A 430 -14.12 -10.83 -28.17
C GLU A 430 -13.00 -10.29 -27.29
N TYR A 431 -12.60 -11.06 -26.28
CA TYR A 431 -11.51 -10.75 -25.36
C TYR A 431 -10.41 -11.82 -25.43
N PRO A 432 -9.12 -11.41 -25.42
CA PRO A 432 -8.02 -12.26 -24.99
C PRO A 432 -8.25 -12.75 -23.56
N VAL A 433 -8.03 -14.05 -23.34
CA VAL A 433 -8.16 -14.73 -22.05
C VAL A 433 -6.86 -15.43 -21.70
N PHE A 434 -6.43 -15.24 -20.47
CA PHE A 434 -5.24 -15.86 -19.89
C PHE A 434 -5.63 -16.50 -18.57
N LYS A 435 -4.95 -17.58 -18.20
CA LYS A 435 -5.02 -18.12 -16.86
C LYS A 435 -4.13 -17.31 -15.93
N ARG A 436 -4.50 -17.23 -14.65
CA ARG A 436 -3.67 -16.59 -13.64
C ARG A 436 -2.27 -17.22 -13.56
N SER A 437 -2.19 -18.55 -13.68
CA SER A 437 -0.93 -19.30 -13.76
C SER A 437 -0.07 -18.99 -14.99
N GLU A 438 -0.60 -18.29 -16.00
CA GLU A 438 0.15 -17.88 -17.20
C GLU A 438 0.76 -16.48 -17.09
N ILE A 439 0.41 -15.69 -16.05
CA ILE A 439 0.82 -14.28 -15.90
C ILE A 439 2.33 -14.12 -16.10
N GLU A 440 3.15 -14.87 -15.36
CA GLU A 440 4.61 -14.74 -15.46
C GLU A 440 5.13 -15.13 -16.86
N SER A 441 4.68 -16.27 -17.37
CA SER A 441 5.14 -16.78 -18.66
C SER A 441 4.73 -15.91 -19.86
N ARG A 442 3.66 -15.11 -19.73
CA ARG A 442 3.10 -14.26 -20.78
C ARG A 442 3.01 -12.78 -20.39
N ARG A 443 3.80 -12.38 -19.39
CA ARG A 443 3.79 -11.03 -18.79
C ARG A 443 3.83 -9.92 -19.83
N ALA A 444 4.80 -9.96 -20.74
CA ALA A 444 4.98 -8.93 -21.77
C ALA A 444 3.75 -8.74 -22.67
N GLU A 445 3.01 -9.82 -22.97
CA GLU A 445 1.80 -9.73 -23.80
C GLU A 445 0.62 -9.14 -23.03
N ILE A 446 0.46 -9.53 -21.76
CA ILE A 446 -0.61 -9.02 -20.90
C ILE A 446 -0.35 -7.54 -20.58
N GLU A 447 0.89 -7.15 -20.27
CA GLU A 447 1.27 -5.76 -20.04
C GLU A 447 1.02 -4.88 -21.27
N ALA A 448 1.34 -5.37 -22.47
CA ALA A 448 1.03 -4.66 -23.71
C ALA A 448 -0.47 -4.41 -23.90
N LEU A 449 -1.33 -5.33 -23.45
CA LEU A 449 -2.79 -5.15 -23.45
C LEU A 449 -3.26 -4.22 -22.33
N ALA A 450 -2.66 -4.31 -21.14
CA ALA A 450 -2.96 -3.47 -19.99
C ALA A 450 -2.70 -1.98 -20.28
N LEU A 451 -1.60 -1.68 -20.99
CA LEU A 451 -1.22 -0.31 -21.35
C LEU A 451 -2.05 0.30 -22.49
N LEU A 452 -2.96 -0.46 -23.12
CA LEU A 452 -3.86 0.10 -24.13
C LEU A 452 -4.90 1.04 -23.49
N PRO A 453 -5.39 2.06 -24.20
CA PRO A 453 -6.36 2.99 -23.65
C PRO A 453 -7.63 2.31 -23.12
N TYR A 454 -8.12 2.77 -21.96
CA TYR A 454 -9.41 2.38 -21.41
C TYR A 454 -10.55 2.70 -22.40
N ARG A 455 -11.53 1.80 -22.49
CA ARG A 455 -12.63 1.88 -23.48
C ARG A 455 -14.01 1.59 -22.90
N GLY A 456 -14.12 1.47 -21.58
CA GLY A 456 -15.39 1.26 -20.88
C GLY A 456 -16.17 2.55 -20.65
N LYS A 457 -17.24 2.46 -19.86
CA LYS A 457 -18.02 3.59 -19.35
C LYS A 457 -17.09 4.49 -18.54
N LYS A 458 -17.15 5.79 -18.79
CA LYS A 458 -16.47 6.79 -17.95
C LYS A 458 -17.26 6.93 -16.66
N ILE A 459 -16.63 6.61 -15.55
CA ILE A 459 -17.18 6.78 -14.20
C ILE A 459 -16.60 8.10 -13.66
N PRO A 460 -17.43 9.07 -13.24
CA PRO A 460 -16.93 10.31 -12.66
C PRO A 460 -16.07 10.00 -11.43
N HIS A 461 -14.90 10.63 -11.34
CA HIS A 461 -14.07 10.53 -10.12
C HIS A 461 -14.62 11.41 -9.00
N ILE A 462 -15.22 12.55 -9.35
CA ILE A 462 -15.76 13.53 -8.41
C ILE A 462 -17.19 13.85 -8.80
N ILE A 463 -18.09 13.90 -7.82
CA ILE A 463 -19.48 14.32 -7.94
C ILE A 463 -19.73 15.40 -6.90
N THR A 464 -20.21 16.58 -7.32
CA THR A 464 -20.54 17.65 -6.36
C THR A 464 -21.70 17.24 -5.46
N VAL A 465 -21.81 17.86 -4.28
CA VAL A 465 -22.93 17.59 -3.35
C VAL A 465 -24.29 17.86 -4.01
N GLU A 466 -24.40 18.91 -4.84
CA GLU A 466 -25.63 19.22 -5.58
C GLU A 466 -25.95 18.19 -6.67
N GLU A 467 -24.94 17.67 -7.37
CA GLU A 467 -25.14 16.60 -8.36
C GLU A 467 -25.55 15.29 -7.69
N MET A 468 -24.94 14.96 -6.55
CA MET A 468 -25.30 13.76 -5.78
C MET A 468 -26.77 13.81 -5.34
N LYS A 469 -27.24 14.94 -4.81
CA LYS A 469 -28.66 15.14 -4.46
C LYS A 469 -29.58 14.91 -5.66
N LYS A 470 -29.24 15.45 -6.83
CA LYS A 470 -30.01 15.22 -8.07
C LYS A 470 -30.03 13.74 -8.49
N LEU A 471 -28.91 13.03 -8.36
CA LEU A 471 -28.81 11.60 -8.66
C LEU A 471 -29.66 10.76 -7.69
N LYS A 472 -29.77 11.18 -6.43
CA LYS A 472 -30.63 10.57 -5.40
C LYS A 472 -32.11 10.94 -5.54
N GLY A 473 -32.44 11.97 -6.33
CA GLY A 473 -33.80 12.48 -6.49
C GLY A 473 -34.27 13.35 -5.31
N GLU A 474 -33.34 14.00 -4.61
CA GLU A 474 -33.57 14.91 -3.47
C GLU A 474 -33.75 16.37 -3.88
#